data_AF-A0A093XCS0-F1
#
_entry.id   AF-A0A093XCS0-F1
#
_cell.length_a   1.000
_cell.length_b   1.000
_cell.length_c   1.000
_cell.angle_alpha   90.00
_cell.angle_beta   90.00
_cell.angle_gamma   90.00
#
_symmetry.space_group_name_H-M   'P 1'
#
loop_
_entity.id
_entity.type
_entity.pdbx_description
1 polymer ?
#
loop_
_entity_poly.entity_id
_entity_poly.type
_entity_poly.pdbx_seq_one_letter_code
_entity_poly.pdbx_strand_id
1 'polypeptide(L)'
;MEDPDIDEPLVLASSSGPSAPVDAEKLENLGNMGFSPNHARKALKETGGDMERAVDWLFSHPDDQGDVEEGGQTADTERPKETPGSDVPPARFELQSIICHKGGSIHAGHYVAFIKRQLEAGKGKSWVLYNDEKVVEADNVEEVKKFAYVYFLERL
;
A
#
# COMPACT_ATOMS: atom_id res chain seq x y z
N MET A 1 40.17 -9.00 -6.05
CA MET A 1 38.80 -8.51 -6.28
C MET A 1 38.48 -8.66 -7.77
N GLU A 2 38.73 -9.85 -8.31
CA GLU A 2 38.52 -10.22 -9.72
C GLU A 2 38.30 -11.74 -9.70
N ASP A 3 37.19 -12.15 -9.09
CA ASP A 3 36.74 -13.53 -9.14
C ASP A 3 35.82 -13.64 -10.37
N PRO A 4 36.28 -14.24 -11.49
CA PRO A 4 35.49 -14.33 -12.72
C PRO A 4 34.23 -15.18 -12.55
N ASP A 5 34.18 -16.04 -11.52
CA ASP A 5 33.01 -16.86 -11.21
C ASP A 5 31.90 -16.04 -10.50
N ILE A 6 32.18 -14.79 -10.10
CA ILE A 6 31.19 -13.88 -9.50
C ILE A 6 30.26 -13.24 -10.54
N ASP A 7 30.75 -13.10 -11.78
CA ASP A 7 30.02 -12.50 -12.92
C ASP A 7 29.26 -13.56 -13.73
N GLU A 8 29.50 -14.84 -13.47
CA GLU A 8 28.75 -15.95 -14.04
C GLU A 8 27.53 -16.27 -13.17
N PRO A 9 26.32 -16.46 -13.75
CA PRO A 9 25.16 -16.84 -12.98
C PRO A 9 25.41 -18.19 -12.32
N LEU A 10 25.36 -18.22 -10.99
CA LEU A 10 25.55 -19.41 -10.19
C LEU A 10 24.46 -20.45 -10.49
N VAL A 11 24.72 -21.36 -11.43
CA VAL A 11 23.83 -22.49 -11.72
C VAL A 11 24.06 -23.56 -10.67
N LEU A 12 23.59 -23.32 -9.44
CA LEU A 12 23.26 -24.42 -8.55
C LEU A 12 22.14 -25.16 -9.25
N ALA A 13 22.43 -26.37 -9.75
CA ALA A 13 21.43 -27.29 -10.27
C ALA A 13 20.22 -27.17 -9.36
N SER A 14 19.17 -26.56 -9.90
CA SER A 14 18.03 -26.13 -9.15
C SER A 14 17.56 -27.35 -8.39
N SER A 15 17.63 -27.30 -7.07
CA SER A 15 16.81 -28.15 -6.24
C SER A 15 15.37 -27.66 -6.43
N SER A 16 14.88 -27.90 -7.64
CA SER A 16 13.48 -27.94 -8.00
C SER A 16 12.94 -29.17 -7.26
N GLY A 17 12.75 -28.98 -5.95
CA GLY A 17 11.79 -29.76 -5.19
C GLY A 17 10.49 -29.75 -5.99
N PRO A 18 9.74 -30.87 -5.96
CA PRO A 18 8.62 -31.08 -6.86
C PRO A 18 7.72 -29.85 -6.86
N SER A 19 7.58 -29.21 -8.03
CA SER A 19 6.55 -28.22 -8.30
C SER A 19 5.22 -28.86 -7.90
N ALA A 20 4.75 -28.56 -6.68
CA ALA A 20 3.46 -29.03 -6.24
C ALA A 20 2.43 -28.56 -7.27
N PRO A 21 1.49 -29.43 -7.71
CA PRO A 21 0.43 -28.99 -8.60
C PRO A 21 -0.26 -27.79 -7.96
N VAL A 22 -0.43 -26.71 -8.74
CA VAL A 22 -1.10 -25.50 -8.27
C VAL A 22 -2.48 -25.90 -7.77
N ASP A 23 -2.74 -25.65 -6.50
CA ASP A 23 -4.00 -25.96 -5.84
C ASP A 23 -5.12 -25.12 -6.47
N ALA A 24 -6.14 -25.79 -7.00
CA ALA A 24 -7.26 -25.14 -7.67
C ALA A 24 -8.04 -24.22 -6.72
N GLU A 25 -8.11 -24.57 -5.43
CA GLU A 25 -8.79 -23.77 -4.42
C GLU A 25 -8.03 -22.45 -4.15
N LYS A 26 -6.69 -22.51 -4.09
CA LYS A 26 -5.85 -21.31 -3.93
C LYS A 26 -5.92 -20.40 -5.15
N LEU A 27 -5.99 -20.98 -6.33
CA LEU A 27 -6.14 -20.23 -7.57
C LEU A 27 -7.50 -19.51 -7.64
N GLU A 28 -8.57 -20.17 -7.21
CA GLU A 28 -9.90 -19.58 -7.11
C GLU A 28 -9.93 -18.43 -6.09
N ASN A 29 -9.28 -18.60 -4.92
CA ASN A 29 -9.17 -17.55 -3.92
C ASN A 29 -8.44 -16.30 -4.44
N LEU A 30 -7.35 -16.47 -5.19
CA LEU A 30 -6.65 -15.35 -5.83
C LEU A 30 -7.48 -14.72 -6.97
N GLY A 31 -8.24 -15.54 -7.71
CA GLY A 31 -9.21 -15.05 -8.69
C GLY A 31 -10.30 -14.17 -8.06
N ASN A 32 -10.81 -14.57 -6.90
CA ASN A 32 -11.79 -13.81 -6.12
C ASN A 32 -11.25 -12.48 -5.60
N MET A 33 -9.92 -12.37 -5.41
CA MET A 33 -9.24 -11.10 -5.11
C MET A 33 -9.07 -10.19 -6.33
N GLY A 34 -9.42 -10.66 -7.53
CA GLY A 34 -9.34 -9.91 -8.78
C GLY A 34 -8.06 -10.12 -9.57
N PHE A 35 -7.23 -11.11 -9.21
CA PHE A 35 -6.03 -11.45 -9.97
C PHE A 35 -6.36 -12.38 -11.15
N SER A 36 -5.66 -12.22 -12.27
CA SER A 36 -5.84 -13.11 -13.42
C SER A 36 -5.37 -14.54 -13.07
N PRO A 37 -5.99 -15.59 -13.62
CA PRO A 37 -5.57 -16.97 -13.35
C PRO A 37 -4.11 -17.25 -13.73
N ASN A 38 -3.59 -16.57 -14.76
CA ASN A 38 -2.21 -16.75 -15.21
C ASN A 38 -1.22 -16.11 -14.22
N HIS A 39 -1.50 -14.88 -13.78
CA HIS A 39 -0.70 -14.17 -12.80
C HIS A 39 -0.72 -14.90 -11.44
N ALA A 40 -1.89 -15.35 -11.00
CA ALA A 40 -2.06 -16.13 -9.76
C ALA A 40 -1.34 -17.49 -9.81
N ARG A 41 -1.36 -18.20 -10.95
CA ARG A 41 -0.58 -19.43 -11.13
C ARG A 41 0.91 -19.20 -11.03
N LYS A 42 1.41 -18.12 -11.65
CA LYS A 42 2.83 -17.75 -11.58
C LYS A 42 3.23 -17.40 -10.14
N ALA A 43 2.44 -16.58 -9.45
CA ALA A 43 2.68 -16.23 -8.07
C ALA A 43 2.71 -17.47 -7.14
N LEU A 44 1.77 -18.41 -7.30
CA LEU A 44 1.76 -19.66 -6.54
C LEU A 44 2.97 -20.55 -6.86
N LYS A 45 3.47 -20.52 -8.09
CA LYS A 45 4.68 -21.26 -8.48
C LYS A 45 5.94 -20.68 -7.85
N GLU A 46 6.11 -19.35 -7.91
CA GLU A 46 7.28 -18.64 -7.34
C GLU A 46 7.33 -18.70 -5.81
N THR A 47 6.18 -18.91 -5.16
CA THR A 47 6.06 -18.94 -3.70
C THR A 47 5.95 -20.34 -3.12
N GLY A 48 6.06 -21.38 -3.95
CA GLY A 48 5.99 -22.77 -3.51
C GLY A 48 4.60 -23.18 -3.02
N GLY A 49 3.54 -22.53 -3.51
CA GLY A 49 2.15 -22.78 -3.15
C GLY A 49 1.68 -22.11 -1.86
N ASP A 50 2.47 -21.20 -1.30
CA ASP A 50 2.08 -20.38 -0.14
C ASP A 50 1.17 -19.22 -0.58
N MET A 51 -0.04 -19.16 -0.03
CA MET A 51 -1.05 -18.17 -0.44
C MET A 51 -0.69 -16.74 -0.01
N GLU A 52 -0.21 -16.54 1.21
CA GLU A 52 0.11 -15.21 1.74
C GLU A 52 1.28 -14.61 0.96
N ARG A 53 2.30 -15.44 0.70
CA ARG A 53 3.44 -15.02 -0.12
C ARG A 53 3.04 -14.78 -1.57
N ALA A 54 2.10 -15.57 -2.12
CA ALA A 54 1.60 -15.35 -3.47
C ALA A 54 0.88 -14.00 -3.60
N VAL A 55 0.09 -13.61 -2.60
CA VAL A 55 -0.56 -12.29 -2.56
C VAL A 55 0.47 -11.17 -2.53
N ASP A 56 1.48 -11.26 -1.66
CA ASP A 56 2.56 -10.26 -1.60
C ASP A 56 3.35 -10.19 -2.92
N TRP A 57 3.61 -11.35 -3.54
CA TRP A 57 4.27 -11.43 -4.85
C TRP A 57 3.44 -10.72 -5.94
N LEU A 58 2.12 -10.96 -5.98
CA LEU A 58 1.20 -10.34 -6.93
C LEU A 58 1.14 -8.82 -6.80
N PHE A 59 1.20 -8.28 -5.57
CA PHE A 59 1.21 -6.84 -5.33
C PHE A 59 2.57 -6.19 -5.60
N SER A 60 3.66 -6.91 -5.41
CA SER A 60 5.02 -6.43 -5.70
C SER A 60 5.38 -6.53 -7.19
N HIS A 61 4.65 -7.34 -7.97
CA HIS A 61 4.87 -7.53 -9.40
C HIS A 61 3.59 -7.25 -10.23
N PRO A 62 2.98 -6.05 -10.10
CA PRO A 62 1.69 -5.76 -10.75
C PRO A 62 1.74 -5.70 -12.28
N ASP A 63 2.94 -5.60 -12.86
CA ASP A 63 3.17 -5.54 -14.31
C ASP A 63 3.53 -6.91 -14.92
N ASP A 64 3.79 -7.93 -14.10
CA ASP A 64 4.09 -9.29 -14.57
C ASP A 64 2.78 -10.09 -14.72
N GLN A 65 2.06 -9.89 -15.82
CA GLN A 65 0.73 -10.51 -16.02
C GLN A 65 0.76 -12.04 -16.21
N GLY A 66 1.91 -12.69 -16.03
CA GLY A 66 2.06 -14.12 -16.18
C GLY A 66 1.93 -14.55 -17.64
N ASP A 67 2.88 -14.13 -18.47
CA ASP A 67 3.10 -14.79 -19.75
C ASP A 67 3.60 -16.21 -19.47
N VAL A 68 2.68 -17.18 -19.57
CA VAL A 68 3.06 -18.56 -19.81
C VAL A 68 3.46 -18.65 -21.26
N GLU A 69 4.66 -19.15 -21.51
CA GLU A 69 5.23 -19.40 -22.83
C GLU A 69 4.29 -20.28 -23.68
N GLU A 70 3.33 -19.69 -24.37
CA GLU A 70 2.69 -20.20 -25.58
C GLU A 70 1.99 -19.03 -26.29
N GLY A 71 2.44 -18.75 -27.51
CA GLY A 71 2.12 -17.53 -28.25
C GLY A 71 0.62 -17.26 -28.39
N GLY A 72 0.16 -16.23 -27.70
CA GLY A 72 -1.18 -15.68 -27.84
C GLY A 72 -1.17 -14.24 -27.38
N GLN A 73 -0.94 -13.31 -28.32
CA GLN A 73 -1.11 -11.88 -28.10
C GLN A 73 -2.56 -11.61 -27.68
N THR A 74 -2.82 -11.54 -26.39
CA THR A 74 -3.99 -10.85 -25.87
C THR A 74 -3.60 -9.39 -25.74
N ALA A 75 -4.04 -8.59 -26.71
CA ALA A 75 -4.04 -7.14 -26.62
C ALA A 75 -4.96 -6.73 -25.46
N ASP A 76 -4.43 -6.73 -24.25
CA ASP A 76 -5.12 -6.10 -23.13
C ASP A 76 -5.05 -4.60 -23.36
N THR A 77 -6.22 -3.97 -23.35
CA THR A 77 -6.35 -2.55 -23.57
C THR A 77 -5.82 -1.90 -22.30
N GLU A 78 -4.53 -1.52 -22.32
CA GLU A 78 -3.89 -0.70 -21.30
C GLU A 78 -4.76 0.55 -21.09
N ARG A 79 -5.63 0.52 -20.08
CA ARG A 79 -6.16 1.75 -19.51
C ARG A 79 -4.93 2.53 -19.07
N PRO A 80 -4.76 3.79 -19.51
CA PRO A 80 -3.68 4.61 -19.01
C PRO A 80 -3.78 4.58 -17.49
N LYS A 81 -2.77 3.99 -16.83
CA LYS A 81 -2.60 4.13 -15.39
C LYS A 81 -2.28 5.61 -15.20
N GLU A 82 -3.31 6.45 -15.09
CA GLU A 82 -3.14 7.80 -14.59
C GLU A 82 -2.57 7.64 -13.19
N THR A 83 -1.26 7.86 -13.04
CA THR A 83 -0.62 7.88 -11.74
C THR A 83 -1.37 8.92 -10.91
N PRO A 84 -2.03 8.53 -9.80
CA PRO A 84 -2.77 9.48 -9.00
C PRO A 84 -1.81 10.54 -8.46
N GLY A 85 -2.02 11.80 -8.82
CA GLY A 85 -1.19 12.92 -8.36
C GLY A 85 -0.73 13.84 -9.48
N SER A 86 -0.17 14.98 -9.09
CA SER A 86 0.44 15.95 -10.01
C SER A 86 1.72 16.44 -9.38
N ASP A 87 2.82 16.30 -10.10
CA ASP A 87 4.15 16.80 -9.77
C ASP A 87 4.36 18.25 -10.20
N VAL A 88 3.35 18.87 -10.82
CA VAL A 88 3.42 20.24 -11.35
C VAL A 88 3.55 21.25 -10.20
N PRO A 89 4.68 21.97 -10.11
CA PRO A 89 4.88 22.99 -9.08
C PRO A 89 4.13 24.29 -9.42
N PRO A 90 3.73 25.09 -8.40
CA PRO A 90 3.90 24.83 -6.97
C PRO A 90 2.80 23.91 -6.43
N ALA A 91 3.20 22.83 -5.74
CA ALA A 91 2.27 21.98 -5.01
C ALA A 91 1.89 22.68 -3.69
N ARG A 92 0.73 23.34 -3.68
CA ARG A 92 0.21 24.05 -2.51
C ARG A 92 -0.69 23.13 -1.69
N PHE A 93 -0.53 23.18 -0.38
CA PHE A 93 -1.27 22.33 0.54
C PHE A 93 -1.80 23.11 1.74
N GLU A 94 -2.95 22.69 2.25
CA GLU A 94 -3.51 23.13 3.52
C GLU A 94 -3.49 21.96 4.51
N LEU A 95 -3.09 22.22 5.77
CA LEU A 95 -3.22 21.21 6.83
C LEU A 95 -4.70 20.93 7.13
N GLN A 96 -5.12 19.68 6.97
CA GLN A 96 -6.51 19.23 7.11
C GLN A 96 -6.74 18.50 8.43
N SER A 97 -5.84 17.60 8.82
CA SER A 97 -5.92 16.90 10.10
C SER A 97 -4.56 16.49 10.64
N ILE A 98 -4.51 16.20 11.94
CA ILE A 98 -3.32 15.71 12.64
C ILE A 98 -3.70 14.59 13.60
N ILE A 99 -2.81 13.62 13.78
CA ILE A 99 -2.91 12.57 14.80
C ILE A 99 -1.78 12.78 15.80
N CYS A 100 -2.11 12.75 17.09
CA CYS A 100 -1.15 12.97 18.17
C CYS A 100 -1.07 11.73 19.07
N HIS A 101 0.15 11.28 19.34
CA HIS A 101 0.41 10.29 20.37
C HIS A 101 0.62 11.01 21.71
N LYS A 102 -0.31 10.83 22.66
CA LYS A 102 -0.20 11.36 24.02
C LYS A 102 0.40 10.31 24.93
N GLY A 103 1.71 10.36 25.14
CA GLY A 103 2.42 9.47 26.04
C GLY A 103 3.92 9.66 25.95
N GLY A 104 4.62 9.49 27.07
CA GLY A 104 6.09 9.56 27.12
C GLY A 104 6.80 8.27 26.72
N SER A 105 6.06 7.20 26.44
CA SER A 105 6.59 5.88 26.10
C SER A 105 6.26 5.51 24.65
N ILE A 106 7.15 4.82 23.96
CA ILE A 106 6.87 4.23 22.65
C ILE A 106 6.01 2.96 22.74
N HIS A 107 5.92 2.36 23.93
CA HIS A 107 5.16 1.14 24.17
C HIS A 107 3.75 1.40 24.70
N ALA A 108 3.47 2.63 25.16
CA ALA A 108 2.20 2.99 25.75
C ALA A 108 1.92 4.49 25.62
N GLY A 109 0.69 4.80 25.24
CA GLY A 109 0.16 6.15 25.18
C GLY A 109 -1.26 6.12 24.64
N HIS A 110 -1.76 7.28 24.24
CA HIS A 110 -3.13 7.45 23.80
C HIS A 110 -3.18 8.28 22.51
N TYR A 111 -3.82 7.75 21.47
CA TYR A 111 -3.96 8.48 20.21
C TYR A 111 -5.21 9.34 20.22
N VAL A 112 -5.05 10.60 19.81
CA VAL A 112 -6.18 11.50 19.53
C VAL A 112 -6.00 12.15 18.16
N ALA A 113 -7.12 12.47 17.51
CA ALA A 113 -7.11 13.13 16.22
C ALA A 113 -7.70 14.53 16.32
N PHE A 114 -7.11 15.48 15.61
CA PHE A 114 -7.69 16.80 15.39
C PHE A 114 -7.98 16.94 13.91
N ILE A 115 -9.22 17.30 13.56
CA ILE A 115 -9.66 17.39 12.18
C ILE A 115 -10.33 18.75 11.97
N LYS A 116 -9.94 19.47 10.91
CA LYS A 116 -10.68 20.66 10.47
C LYS A 116 -12.03 20.22 9.88
N ARG A 117 -13.13 20.68 10.48
CA ARG A 117 -14.49 20.41 10.02
C ARG A 117 -15.28 21.71 9.95
N GLN A 118 -16.15 21.80 8.96
CA GLN A 118 -17.15 22.85 8.95
C GLN A 118 -18.30 22.42 9.87
N LEU A 119 -18.45 23.11 11.00
CA LEU A 119 -19.46 22.78 12.01
C LEU A 119 -20.82 23.42 11.71
N GLU A 120 -20.82 24.64 11.17
CA GLU A 120 -22.03 25.38 10.84
C GLU A 120 -22.04 25.80 9.38
N ALA A 121 -23.20 25.69 8.73
CA ALA A 121 -23.38 26.14 7.35
C ALA A 121 -23.17 27.67 7.28
N GLY A 122 -22.16 28.10 6.52
CA GLY A 122 -21.78 29.52 6.38
C GLY A 122 -20.72 30.04 7.36
N LYS A 123 -20.24 29.23 8.32
CA LYS A 123 -19.02 29.54 9.08
C LYS A 123 -17.80 28.83 8.50
N GLY A 124 -16.61 29.33 8.82
CA GLY A 124 -15.33 28.72 8.43
C GLY A 124 -15.11 27.33 9.06
N LYS A 125 -14.03 26.65 8.67
CA LYS A 125 -13.63 25.37 9.27
C LYS A 125 -13.14 25.61 10.71
N SER A 126 -13.73 24.89 11.67
CA SER A 126 -13.26 24.81 13.06
C SER A 126 -12.46 23.53 13.27
N TRP A 127 -11.56 23.52 14.24
CA TRP A 127 -10.88 22.30 14.65
C TRP A 127 -11.70 21.50 15.65
N VAL A 128 -11.76 20.20 15.45
CA VAL A 128 -12.48 19.28 16.33
C VAL A 128 -11.51 18.21 16.81
N LEU A 129 -11.43 18.02 18.13
CA LEU A 129 -10.73 16.94 18.78
C LEU A 129 -11.64 15.71 18.85
N TYR A 130 -11.17 14.61 18.29
CA TYR A 130 -11.73 13.28 18.42
C TYR A 130 -10.88 12.47 19.38
N ASN A 131 -11.46 12.15 20.53
CA ASN A 131 -10.86 11.35 21.59
C ASN A 131 -11.83 10.23 21.96
N ASP A 132 -11.77 9.15 21.19
CA ASP A 132 -12.71 8.02 21.25
C ASP A 132 -14.17 8.49 21.20
N GLU A 133 -14.94 8.22 22.25
CA GLU A 133 -16.33 8.64 22.42
C GLU A 133 -16.50 10.16 22.65
N LYS A 134 -15.42 10.87 23.00
CA LYS A 134 -15.45 12.30 23.31
C LYS A 134 -15.04 13.12 22.09
N VAL A 135 -15.99 13.92 21.61
CA VAL A 135 -15.80 14.83 20.48
C VAL A 135 -16.06 16.26 20.95
N VAL A 136 -15.06 17.13 20.82
CA VAL A 136 -15.13 18.52 21.29
C VAL A 136 -14.49 19.48 20.29
N GLU A 137 -15.01 20.71 20.20
CA GLU A 137 -14.32 21.80 19.50
C GLU A 137 -13.01 22.13 20.23
N ALA A 138 -11.95 22.40 19.47
CA ALA A 138 -10.59 22.55 19.98
C ALA A 138 -10.04 23.96 19.72
N ASP A 139 -9.68 24.67 20.80
CA ASP A 139 -9.21 26.06 20.72
C ASP A 139 -7.67 26.18 20.62
N ASN A 140 -6.92 25.18 21.11
CA ASN A 140 -5.46 25.25 21.24
C ASN A 140 -4.69 24.32 20.29
N VAL A 141 -5.13 24.25 19.03
CA VAL A 141 -4.53 23.31 18.06
C VAL A 141 -3.14 23.74 17.62
N GLU A 142 -2.79 25.03 17.70
CA GLU A 142 -1.48 25.52 17.24
C GLU A 142 -0.32 24.96 18.07
N GLU A 143 -0.52 24.76 19.37
CA GLU A 143 0.46 24.10 20.22
C GLU A 143 0.56 22.60 19.89
N VAL A 144 -0.60 21.96 19.69
CA VAL A 144 -0.68 20.53 19.40
C VAL A 144 -0.07 20.18 18.04
N LYS A 145 -0.19 21.06 17.05
CA LYS A 145 0.46 20.92 15.74
C LYS A 145 1.98 20.78 15.83
N LYS A 146 2.63 21.26 16.90
CA LYS A 146 4.10 21.13 17.05
C LYS A 146 4.54 19.74 17.48
N PHE A 147 3.63 18.96 18.06
CA PHE A 147 3.89 17.65 18.66
C PHE A 147 3.05 16.54 18.03
N ALA A 148 2.45 16.80 16.87
CA ALA A 148 1.69 15.78 16.16
C ALA A 148 2.63 14.72 15.58
N TYR A 149 2.11 13.50 15.53
CA TYR A 149 2.85 12.33 15.06
C TYR A 149 2.64 12.12 13.55
N VAL A 150 1.40 12.29 13.07
CA VAL A 150 1.05 12.19 11.65
C VAL A 150 0.27 13.44 11.24
N TYR A 151 0.61 13.97 10.06
CA TYR A 151 -0.04 15.14 9.47
C TYR A 151 -0.70 14.74 8.16
N PHE A 152 -1.94 15.16 7.96
CA PHE A 152 -2.66 15.02 6.70
C PHE A 152 -2.83 16.40 6.08
N LEU A 153 -2.25 16.56 4.91
CA LEU A 153 -2.33 17.77 4.12
C LEU A 153 -3.20 17.53 2.90
N GLU A 154 -4.10 18.46 2.63
CA GLU A 154 -4.98 18.45 1.46
C GLU A 154 -4.41 19.43 0.43
N ARG A 155 -4.32 19.01 -0.84
CA ARG A 155 -3.83 19.89 -1.92
C ARG A 155 -4.88 20.98 -2.19
N LEU A 156 -4.43 22.21 -2.34
CA LEU A 156 -5.26 23.39 -2.66
C LEU A 156 -5.63 23.44 -4.15
#